data_AF-A0A8S2FHI5-F1
#
_entry.id   AF-A0A8S2FHI5-F1
#
_cell.length_a   1.000
_cell.length_b   1.000
_cell.length_c   1.000
_cell.angle_alpha   90.00
_cell.angle_beta   90.00
_cell.angle_gamma   90.00
#
_symmetry.space_group_name_H-M   'P 1'
#
loop_
_entity.id
_entity.type
_entity.pdbx_description
1 polymer ?
#
loop_
_entity_poly.entity_id
_entity_poly.type
_entity_poly.pdbx_seq_one_letter_code
_entity_poly.pdbx_strand_id
1 'polypeptide(L)'
;FSAINCSAWTLFSISADRWIRTRYPTKVVTICTPRNAVVILLSILVFSMVMNSHYLTPMFGAYYPGLTILCSPSNVQRVYPYYEFYTKYWQIIRTLISIIIPATLMILALGDMFLNIYKRRRNLLSQRTNEGVSTLHTNNTMDTTKVKKSSFVQKQMFILMLSSIIVFLVTTLPSATYYIIVYQPAVSLDRSVTNVVLMLCLFTFTLNINYAINFYIHCLTSKLFRQEFISIMFGKHGRRINTISVKM
;
A
#
# COMPACT_ATOMS: atom_id res chain seq x y z
N PHE A 1 9.56 6.76 11.52
CA PHE A 1 9.01 7.84 10.67
C PHE A 1 9.09 7.50 9.18
N SER A 2 10.26 7.15 8.64
CA SER A 2 10.42 6.78 7.21
C SER A 2 9.60 5.56 6.75
N ALA A 3 9.29 4.63 7.66
CA ALA A 3 8.53 3.41 7.34
C ALA A 3 7.12 3.69 6.77
N ILE A 4 6.47 4.78 7.20
CA ILE A 4 5.11 5.13 6.76
C ILE A 4 5.12 5.47 5.27
N ASN A 5 6.06 6.31 4.87
CA ASN A 5 6.22 6.74 3.48
C ASN A 5 6.57 5.52 2.62
N CYS A 6 7.58 4.75 3.02
CA CYS A 6 7.96 3.54 2.31
C CYS A 6 6.77 2.59 2.13
N SER A 7 5.99 2.35 3.19
CA SER A 7 4.85 1.42 3.12
C SER A 7 3.71 1.94 2.26
N ALA A 8 3.36 3.23 2.35
CA ALA A 8 2.27 3.80 1.55
C ALA A 8 2.60 3.73 0.05
N TRP A 9 3.83 4.12 -0.32
CA TRP A 9 4.30 4.07 -1.70
C TRP A 9 4.55 2.65 -2.20
N THR A 10 4.96 1.72 -1.33
CA THR A 10 5.05 0.29 -1.66
C THR A 10 3.66 -0.28 -1.92
N LEU A 11 2.68 0.04 -1.07
CA LEU A 11 1.32 -0.44 -1.24
C LEU A 11 0.67 0.13 -2.51
N PHE A 12 0.91 1.41 -2.79
CA PHE A 12 0.54 2.00 -4.07
C PHE A 12 1.21 1.26 -5.24
N SER A 13 2.51 0.97 -5.17
CA SER A 13 3.23 0.29 -6.25
C SER A 13 2.72 -1.14 -6.48
N ILE A 14 2.37 -1.86 -5.42
CA ILE A 14 1.69 -3.16 -5.51
C ILE A 14 0.34 -2.98 -6.20
N SER A 15 -0.45 -2.00 -5.77
CA SER A 15 -1.75 -1.69 -6.38
C SER A 15 -1.63 -1.32 -7.87
N ALA A 16 -0.60 -0.56 -8.24
CA ALA A 16 -0.30 -0.19 -9.61
C ALA A 16 0.12 -1.40 -10.45
N ASP A 17 0.98 -2.31 -9.94
CA ASP A 17 1.30 -3.57 -10.62
C ASP A 17 0.01 -4.33 -10.94
N ARG A 18 -0.86 -4.52 -9.95
CA ARG A 18 -2.13 -5.26 -10.10
C ARG A 18 -3.07 -4.58 -11.11
N TRP A 19 -3.16 -3.27 -11.07
CA TRP A 19 -3.92 -2.49 -12.04
C TRP A 19 -3.37 -2.67 -13.46
N ILE A 20 -2.06 -2.57 -13.66
CA ILE A 20 -1.40 -2.80 -14.96
C ILE A 20 -1.69 -4.22 -15.48
N ARG A 21 -1.59 -5.26 -14.63
CA ARG A 21 -1.88 -6.64 -15.05
C ARG A 21 -3.32 -6.82 -15.54
N THR A 22 -4.25 -6.08 -14.94
CA THR A 22 -5.68 -6.17 -15.28
C THR A 22 -5.99 -5.40 -16.55
N ARG A 23 -5.38 -4.22 -16.73
CA ARG A 23 -5.61 -3.34 -17.88
C ARG A 23 -4.83 -3.74 -19.13
N TYR A 24 -3.57 -4.14 -18.98
CA TYR A 24 -2.63 -4.39 -20.07
C TYR A 24 -1.99 -5.78 -19.95
N PRO A 25 -2.76 -6.87 -20.12
CA PRO A 25 -2.26 -8.23 -19.92
C PRO A 25 -1.13 -8.61 -20.89
N THR A 26 -1.06 -8.01 -22.08
CA THR A 26 0.01 -8.25 -23.07
C THR A 26 1.31 -7.51 -22.73
N LYS A 27 1.20 -6.29 -22.18
CA LYS A 27 2.37 -5.47 -21.82
C LYS A 27 2.96 -5.82 -20.45
N VAL A 28 2.24 -6.61 -19.63
CA VAL A 28 2.67 -6.97 -18.27
C VAL A 28 4.03 -7.68 -18.24
N VAL A 29 4.35 -8.47 -19.27
CA VAL A 29 5.61 -9.21 -19.36
C VAL A 29 6.80 -8.27 -19.52
N THR A 30 6.60 -7.14 -20.21
CA THR A 30 7.63 -6.12 -20.43
C THR A 30 7.71 -5.10 -19.29
N ILE A 31 6.56 -4.74 -18.70
CA ILE A 31 6.48 -3.67 -17.70
C ILE A 31 6.76 -4.20 -16.29
N CYS A 32 6.12 -5.31 -15.91
CA CYS A 32 6.18 -5.84 -14.55
C CYS A 32 7.28 -6.90 -14.38
N THR A 33 8.51 -6.52 -14.73
CA THR A 33 9.71 -7.36 -14.57
C THR A 33 10.33 -7.21 -13.17
N PRO A 34 11.06 -8.22 -12.66
CA PRO A 34 11.72 -8.12 -11.36
C PRO A 34 12.75 -6.98 -11.31
N ARG A 35 13.43 -6.69 -12.42
CA ARG A 35 14.38 -5.56 -12.50
C ARG A 35 13.67 -4.23 -12.29
N ASN A 36 12.55 -4.01 -12.99
CA ASN A 36 11.76 -2.79 -12.85
C ASN A 36 11.20 -2.66 -11.42
N ALA A 37 10.77 -3.77 -10.81
CA ALA A 37 10.30 -3.77 -9.42
C ALA A 37 11.39 -3.33 -8.43
N VAL A 38 12.63 -3.81 -8.59
CA VAL A 38 13.76 -3.38 -7.76
C VAL A 38 14.07 -1.89 -7.94
N VAL A 39 14.07 -1.40 -9.19
CA VAL A 39 14.28 0.03 -9.49
C VAL A 39 13.19 0.89 -8.82
N ILE A 40 11.92 0.47 -8.90
CA ILE A 40 10.81 1.17 -8.24
C ILE A 40 11.01 1.17 -6.71
N LEU A 41 11.33 0.02 -6.10
CA LEU A 41 11.56 -0.06 -4.66
C LEU A 41 12.73 0.82 -4.19
N LEU A 42 13.84 0.84 -4.93
CA LEU A 42 14.97 1.72 -4.66
C LEU A 42 14.57 3.19 -4.78
N SER A 43 13.78 3.54 -5.81
CA SER A 43 13.29 4.91 -5.96
C SER A 43 12.40 5.36 -4.78
N ILE A 44 11.53 4.47 -4.28
CA ILE A 44 10.69 4.73 -3.09
C ILE A 44 11.52 4.89 -1.84
N LEU A 45 12.57 4.07 -1.68
CA LEU A 45 13.47 4.14 -0.55
C LEU A 45 14.23 5.48 -0.54
N VAL A 46 14.83 5.86 -1.67
CA VAL A 46 15.55 7.13 -1.82
C VAL A 46 14.60 8.31 -1.59
N PHE A 47 13.42 8.31 -2.22
CA PHE A 47 12.40 9.33 -2.00
C PHE A 47 12.03 9.45 -0.52
N SER A 48 11.84 8.32 0.16
CA SER A 48 11.53 8.32 1.59
C SER A 48 12.68 8.86 2.43
N MET A 49 13.94 8.55 2.11
CA MET A 49 15.10 9.12 2.80
C MET A 49 15.18 10.64 2.62
N VAL A 50 15.00 11.12 1.39
CA VAL A 50 15.04 12.57 1.07
C VAL A 50 13.96 13.31 1.85
N MET A 51 12.73 12.82 1.84
CA MET A 51 11.63 13.44 2.60
C MET A 51 11.91 13.46 4.11
N ASN A 52 12.51 12.40 4.65
CA ASN A 52 12.83 12.29 6.08
C ASN A 52 14.21 12.89 6.45
N SER A 53 14.92 13.53 5.52
CA SER A 53 16.27 14.05 5.78
C SER A 53 16.32 15.15 6.85
N HIS A 54 15.25 15.94 6.97
CA HIS A 54 15.16 17.01 7.99
C HIS A 54 15.25 16.49 9.44
N TYR A 55 14.96 15.21 9.69
CA TYR A 55 15.17 14.58 11.01
C TYR A 55 16.65 14.50 11.41
N LEU A 56 17.58 14.56 10.46
CA LEU A 56 19.02 14.55 10.71
C LEU A 56 19.55 15.93 11.13
N THR A 57 18.68 16.94 11.26
CA THR A 57 19.09 18.26 11.73
C THR A 57 19.46 18.21 13.22
N PRO A 58 20.46 18.99 13.68
CA PRO A 58 20.87 19.03 15.09
C PRO A 58 19.76 19.45 16.07
N MET A 59 18.69 20.07 15.55
CA MET A 59 17.56 20.59 16.31
C MET A 59 16.53 19.51 16.70
N PHE A 60 16.67 18.31 16.12
CA PHE A 60 15.83 17.16 16.45
C PHE A 60 16.56 16.27 17.46
N GLY A 61 15.99 16.07 18.65
CA GLY A 61 16.58 15.23 19.70
C GLY A 61 17.78 15.85 20.43
N ALA A 62 17.85 17.18 20.51
CA ALA A 62 18.90 17.89 21.23
C ALA A 62 18.95 17.49 22.72
N TYR A 63 20.16 17.22 23.21
CA TYR A 63 20.41 16.90 24.62
C TYR A 63 20.55 18.18 25.44
N TYR A 64 19.69 18.32 26.46
CA TYR A 64 19.83 19.38 27.46
C TYR A 64 20.13 18.75 28.83
N PRO A 65 21.25 19.12 29.47
CA PRO A 65 21.58 18.59 30.79
C PRO A 65 20.48 18.93 31.79
N GLY A 66 19.93 17.90 32.46
CA GLY A 66 18.86 18.04 33.46
C GLY A 66 17.43 17.78 32.96
N LEU A 67 17.22 17.56 31.65
CA LEU A 67 15.94 17.10 31.10
C LEU A 67 16.01 15.63 30.66
N THR A 68 14.90 14.91 30.79
CA THR A 68 14.76 13.58 30.17
C THR A 68 14.86 13.72 28.65
N ILE A 69 15.62 12.83 28.02
CA ILE A 69 15.84 12.82 26.57
C ILE A 69 14.49 12.53 25.90
N LEU A 70 13.88 13.56 25.33
CA LEU A 70 12.71 13.43 24.48
C LEU A 70 13.16 13.42 23.03
N CYS A 71 12.89 12.33 22.31
CA CYS A 71 13.03 12.25 20.85
C CYS A 71 11.95 13.11 20.17
N SER A 72 12.10 14.42 20.26
CA SER A 72 11.19 15.44 19.78
C SER A 72 11.99 16.66 19.32
N PRO A 73 11.45 17.53 18.44
CA PRO A 73 12.05 18.85 18.25
C PRO A 73 12.17 19.58 19.60
N SER A 74 13.31 20.24 19.82
CA SER A 74 13.52 21.06 21.01
C SER A 74 12.48 22.19 21.09
N ASN A 75 11.84 22.31 22.25
CA ASN A 75 10.96 23.43 22.60
C ASN A 75 11.68 24.48 23.47
N VAL A 76 12.96 24.27 23.81
CA VAL A 76 13.71 25.02 24.84
C VAL A 76 14.00 26.47 24.40
N GLN A 77 13.80 26.80 23.12
CA GLN A 77 13.70 28.19 22.67
C GLN A 77 12.51 28.30 21.70
N ARG A 78 11.45 28.97 22.14
CA ARG A 78 10.24 29.32 21.33
C ARG A 78 10.55 30.17 20.07
N VAL A 79 11.83 30.39 19.74
CA VAL A 79 12.35 31.30 18.70
C VAL A 79 12.86 30.55 17.47
N TYR A 80 12.78 29.21 17.41
CA TYR A 80 13.29 28.48 16.24
C TYR A 80 12.21 28.21 15.18
N PRO A 81 12.42 28.61 13.91
CA PRO A 81 11.51 28.32 12.80
C PRO A 81 11.34 26.80 12.55
N TYR A 82 12.28 25.98 13.02
CA TYR A 82 12.20 24.52 12.88
C TYR A 82 11.08 23.88 13.71
N TYR A 83 10.79 24.40 14.91
CA TYR A 83 9.72 23.84 15.75
C TYR A 83 8.35 24.09 15.11
N GLU A 84 8.12 25.30 14.59
CA GLU A 84 6.89 25.62 13.84
C GLU A 84 6.81 24.81 12.54
N PHE A 85 7.92 24.70 11.81
CA PHE A 85 8.02 23.81 10.65
C PHE A 85 7.58 22.39 10.99
N TYR A 86 8.14 21.81 12.05
CA TYR A 86 7.89 20.41 12.43
C TYR A 86 6.46 20.15 12.93
N THR A 87 5.92 21.05 13.75
CA THR A 87 4.62 20.84 14.41
C THR A 87 3.47 21.18 13.47
N LYS A 88 3.59 22.22 12.66
CA LYS A 88 2.51 22.72 11.80
C LYS A 88 2.64 22.22 10.36
N TYR A 89 3.73 22.61 9.68
CA TYR A 89 3.86 22.40 8.24
C TYR A 89 4.18 20.94 7.90
N TRP A 90 5.11 20.33 8.63
CA TRP A 90 5.55 18.97 8.38
C TRP A 90 4.43 17.94 8.58
N GLN A 91 3.55 18.12 9.58
CA GLN A 91 2.41 17.21 9.80
C GLN A 91 1.42 17.24 8.63
N ILE A 92 1.19 18.42 8.04
CA ILE A 92 0.37 18.58 6.84
C ILE A 92 1.04 17.91 5.66
N ILE A 93 2.31 18.23 5.38
CA ILE A 93 3.10 17.65 4.27
C ILE A 93 3.09 16.11 4.36
N ARG A 94 3.34 15.57 5.55
CA ARG A 94 3.30 14.13 5.83
C ARG A 94 1.94 13.54 5.52
N THR A 95 0.86 14.18 5.94
CA THR A 95 -0.51 13.69 5.69
C THR A 95 -0.83 13.68 4.19
N LEU A 96 -0.45 14.74 3.48
CA LEU A 96 -0.67 14.83 2.03
C LEU A 96 0.10 13.75 1.26
N ILE A 97 1.42 13.67 1.47
CA ILE A 97 2.32 12.82 0.69
C ILE A 97 2.20 11.35 1.06
N SER A 98 1.96 11.05 2.33
CA SER A 98 2.01 9.67 2.82
C SER A 98 0.65 9.02 2.94
N ILE A 99 -0.45 9.78 2.89
CA ILE A 99 -1.80 9.26 3.03
C ILE A 99 -2.68 9.70 1.87
N ILE A 100 -2.90 11.00 1.67
CA ILE A 100 -3.89 11.48 0.69
C ILE A 100 -3.50 11.10 -0.74
N ILE A 101 -2.27 11.40 -1.16
CA ILE A 101 -1.82 11.11 -2.53
C ILE A 101 -1.80 9.58 -2.80
N PRO A 102 -1.17 8.73 -1.99
CA PRO A 102 -1.22 7.28 -2.22
C PRO A 102 -2.63 6.71 -2.19
N ALA A 103 -3.47 7.15 -1.24
CA ALA A 103 -4.86 6.67 -1.14
C ALA A 103 -5.69 7.05 -2.37
N THR A 104 -5.61 8.30 -2.82
CA THR A 104 -6.34 8.76 -4.00
C THR A 104 -5.92 7.98 -5.24
N LEU A 105 -4.61 7.80 -5.48
CA LEU A 105 -4.12 7.00 -6.60
C LEU A 105 -4.57 5.53 -6.51
N MET A 106 -4.56 4.92 -5.33
CA MET A 106 -5.05 3.55 -5.13
C MET A 106 -6.57 3.44 -5.39
N ILE A 107 -7.36 4.41 -4.94
CA ILE A 107 -8.82 4.45 -5.17
C ILE A 107 -9.12 4.61 -6.66
N LEU A 108 -8.39 5.48 -7.36
CA LEU A 108 -8.53 5.66 -8.80
C LEU A 108 -8.20 4.36 -9.56
N ALA A 109 -7.12 3.69 -9.19
CA ALA A 109 -6.74 2.40 -9.78
C ALA A 109 -7.80 1.31 -9.51
N LEU A 110 -8.38 1.28 -8.30
CA LEU A 110 -9.45 0.35 -7.95
C LEU A 110 -10.74 0.65 -8.75
N GLY A 111 -11.08 1.93 -8.91
CA GLY A 111 -12.24 2.37 -9.68
C GLY A 111 -12.14 1.99 -11.15
N ASP A 112 -11.00 2.26 -11.80
CA ASP A 112 -10.77 1.85 -13.19
C ASP A 112 -10.79 0.31 -13.33
N MET A 113 -10.19 -0.41 -12.39
CA MET A 113 -10.23 -1.87 -12.37
C MET A 113 -11.66 -2.40 -12.29
N PHE A 114 -12.50 -1.82 -11.44
CA PHE A 114 -13.92 -2.18 -11.30
C PHE A 114 -14.70 -1.93 -12.60
N LEU A 115 -14.54 -0.74 -13.21
CA LEU A 115 -15.18 -0.39 -14.47
C LEU A 115 -14.78 -1.34 -15.61
N ASN A 116 -13.50 -1.72 -15.67
CA ASN A 116 -13.00 -2.64 -16.69
C ASN A 116 -13.56 -4.05 -16.52
N ILE A 117 -13.65 -4.54 -15.28
CA ILE A 117 -14.28 -5.83 -14.99
C ILE A 117 -15.77 -5.80 -15.36
N TYR A 118 -16.47 -4.71 -15.03
CA TYR A 118 -17.89 -4.55 -15.34
C TYR A 118 -18.14 -4.53 -16.86
N LYS A 119 -17.39 -3.70 -17.61
CA LYS A 119 -17.47 -3.64 -19.08
C LYS A 119 -17.20 -5.00 -19.72
N ARG A 120 -16.17 -5.73 -19.24
CA ARG A 120 -15.84 -7.06 -19.76
C ARG A 120 -16.95 -8.07 -19.52
N ARG A 121 -17.60 -8.05 -18.36
CA ARG A 121 -18.76 -8.92 -18.08
C ARG A 121 -19.94 -8.57 -18.98
N ARG A 122 -20.22 -7.28 -19.20
CA ARG A 122 -21.31 -6.84 -20.06
C ARG A 122 -21.10 -7.31 -21.50
N ASN A 123 -19.90 -7.15 -22.06
CA ASN A 123 -19.59 -7.59 -23.43
C ASN A 123 -19.73 -9.11 -23.61
N LEU A 124 -19.33 -9.89 -22.60
CA LEU A 124 -19.51 -11.35 -22.62
C LEU A 124 -20.99 -11.78 -22.55
N LEU A 125 -21.82 -11.03 -21.83
CA LEU A 125 -23.27 -11.27 -21.79
C LEU A 125 -23.92 -10.90 -23.12
N SER A 126 -23.55 -9.77 -23.72
CA SER A 126 -24.06 -9.34 -25.02
C SER A 126 -23.67 -10.28 -26.16
N GLN A 127 -22.47 -10.87 -26.13
CA GLN A 127 -22.07 -11.91 -27.10
C GLN A 127 -22.94 -13.16 -26.98
N ARG A 128 -23.28 -13.60 -25.76
CA ARG A 128 -24.17 -14.75 -25.55
C ARG A 128 -25.59 -14.52 -26.04
N THR A 129 -26.08 -13.28 -26.03
CA THR A 129 -27.43 -12.97 -26.51
C THR A 129 -27.50 -12.97 -28.05
N ASN A 130 -26.41 -12.59 -28.73
CA ASN A 130 -26.35 -12.56 -30.20
C ASN A 130 -25.98 -13.91 -30.84
N GLU A 131 -25.26 -14.79 -30.13
CA GLU A 131 -24.88 -16.13 -30.63
C GLU A 131 -25.97 -17.21 -30.45
N GLY A 132 -27.13 -16.88 -29.87
CA GLY A 132 -28.26 -17.80 -29.68
C GLY A 132 -28.93 -18.33 -30.96
N VAL A 133 -28.41 -18.01 -32.15
CA VAL A 133 -29.01 -18.34 -33.46
C VAL A 133 -28.07 -19.17 -34.36
N SER A 134 -26.83 -19.51 -33.96
CA SER A 134 -25.96 -20.33 -34.83
C SER A 134 -25.28 -21.50 -34.10
N THR A 135 -25.93 -22.66 -34.28
CA THR A 135 -25.37 -24.00 -34.53
C THR A 135 -24.32 -24.59 -33.57
N LEU A 136 -24.77 -25.65 -32.86
CA LEU A 136 -24.10 -26.95 -32.75
C LEU A 136 -22.72 -27.06 -33.45
N HIS A 137 -21.61 -27.01 -32.70
CA HIS A 137 -20.64 -28.11 -32.52
C HIS A 137 -19.32 -27.62 -31.86
N THR A 138 -18.62 -28.59 -31.22
CA THR A 138 -17.17 -28.61 -30.95
C THR A 138 -16.66 -28.17 -29.55
N ASN A 139 -16.44 -29.17 -28.68
CA ASN A 139 -15.28 -29.39 -27.79
C ASN A 139 -14.69 -28.22 -26.93
N ASN A 140 -15.52 -27.40 -26.28
CA ASN A 140 -15.06 -26.24 -25.47
C ASN A 140 -14.79 -26.49 -23.95
N THR A 141 -14.47 -27.73 -23.54
CA THR A 141 -14.11 -28.00 -22.13
C THR A 141 -12.78 -27.35 -21.72
N MET A 142 -11.87 -27.12 -22.67
CA MET A 142 -10.56 -26.52 -22.41
C MET A 142 -10.57 -24.98 -22.29
N ASP A 143 -11.52 -24.30 -22.96
CA ASP A 143 -11.64 -22.84 -22.89
C ASP A 143 -12.44 -22.35 -21.68
N THR A 144 -13.47 -23.11 -21.26
CA THR A 144 -14.25 -22.77 -20.07
C THR A 144 -13.42 -22.82 -18.78
N THR A 145 -12.44 -23.72 -18.68
CA THR A 145 -11.52 -23.81 -17.55
C THR A 145 -10.49 -22.67 -17.53
N LYS A 146 -9.95 -22.25 -18.69
CA LYS A 146 -9.07 -21.08 -18.81
C LYS A 146 -9.78 -19.77 -18.43
N VAL A 147 -11.02 -19.58 -18.91
CA VAL A 147 -11.83 -18.39 -18.59
C VAL A 147 -12.19 -18.32 -17.10
N LYS A 148 -12.59 -19.43 -16.49
CA LYS A 148 -12.87 -19.50 -15.04
C LYS A 148 -11.64 -19.20 -14.20
N LYS A 149 -10.46 -19.73 -14.58
CA LYS A 149 -9.19 -19.47 -13.89
C LYS A 149 -8.77 -17.99 -13.97
N SER A 150 -8.89 -17.36 -15.13
CA SER A 150 -8.59 -15.93 -15.32
C SER A 150 -9.49 -15.03 -14.49
N SER A 151 -10.80 -15.32 -14.45
CA SER A 151 -11.78 -14.58 -13.65
C SER A 151 -11.53 -14.71 -12.14
N PHE A 152 -11.17 -15.90 -11.66
CA PHE A 152 -10.80 -16.12 -10.25
C PHE A 152 -9.59 -15.28 -9.84
N VAL A 153 -8.52 -15.27 -10.66
CA VAL A 153 -7.31 -14.49 -10.40
C VAL A 153 -7.61 -12.99 -10.34
N GLN A 154 -8.45 -12.46 -11.26
CA GLN A 154 -8.86 -11.06 -11.24
C GLN A 154 -9.65 -10.70 -9.98
N LYS A 155 -10.62 -11.53 -9.56
CA LYS A 155 -11.38 -11.33 -8.32
C LYS A 155 -10.46 -11.32 -7.10
N GLN A 156 -9.51 -12.25 -7.05
CA GLN A 156 -8.52 -12.36 -5.98
C GLN A 156 -7.64 -11.11 -5.90
N MET A 157 -7.18 -10.57 -7.05
CA MET A 157 -6.41 -9.33 -7.11
C MET A 157 -7.23 -8.12 -6.66
N PHE A 158 -8.51 -8.06 -7.04
CA PHE A 158 -9.41 -6.98 -6.62
C PHE A 158 -9.62 -6.99 -5.10
N ILE A 159 -9.93 -8.16 -4.54
CA ILE A 159 -10.12 -8.32 -3.09
C ILE A 159 -8.85 -7.92 -2.34
N LEU A 160 -7.67 -8.34 -2.82
CA LEU A 160 -6.39 -7.96 -2.22
C LEU A 160 -6.21 -6.44 -2.18
N MET A 161 -6.44 -5.75 -3.30
CA MET A 161 -6.31 -4.29 -3.37
C MET A 161 -7.32 -3.59 -2.46
N LEU A 162 -8.59 -4.01 -2.51
CA LEU A 162 -9.65 -3.44 -1.69
C LEU A 162 -9.35 -3.60 -0.19
N SER A 163 -8.98 -4.81 0.25
CA SER A 163 -8.64 -5.08 1.65
C SER A 163 -7.45 -4.25 2.12
N SER A 164 -6.39 -4.13 1.32
CA SER A 164 -5.23 -3.32 1.67
C SER A 164 -5.57 -1.82 1.76
N ILE A 165 -6.40 -1.28 0.86
CA ILE A 165 -6.84 0.13 0.93
C ILE A 165 -7.66 0.38 2.21
N ILE A 166 -8.60 -0.52 2.54
CA ILE A 166 -9.42 -0.39 3.75
C ILE A 166 -8.53 -0.38 4.99
N VAL A 167 -7.62 -1.35 5.12
CA VAL A 167 -6.71 -1.42 6.27
C VAL A 167 -5.82 -0.18 6.33
N PHE A 168 -5.29 0.26 5.20
CA PHE A 168 -4.49 1.47 5.13
C PHE A 168 -5.26 2.69 5.64
N LEU A 169 -6.49 2.94 5.15
CA LEU A 169 -7.29 4.10 5.55
C LEU A 169 -7.68 4.03 7.04
N VAL A 170 -8.16 2.87 7.51
CA VAL A 170 -8.60 2.69 8.90
C VAL A 170 -7.45 2.85 9.89
N THR A 171 -6.24 2.43 9.53
CA THR A 171 -5.08 2.52 10.44
C THR A 171 -4.34 3.86 10.37
N THR A 172 -4.38 4.56 9.22
CA THR A 172 -3.59 5.77 9.01
C THR A 172 -4.37 7.07 9.20
N LEU A 173 -5.66 7.13 8.81
CA LEU A 173 -6.45 8.36 8.93
C LEU A 173 -6.68 8.80 10.38
N PRO A 174 -7.13 7.93 11.32
CA PRO A 174 -7.34 8.35 12.71
C PRO A 174 -6.07 8.90 13.35
N SER A 175 -4.95 8.23 13.08
CA SER A 175 -3.62 8.62 13.52
C SER A 175 -3.24 10.01 12.98
N ALA A 176 -3.37 10.23 11.66
CA ALA A 176 -3.03 11.50 11.04
C ALA A 176 -3.88 12.67 11.54
N THR A 177 -5.20 12.47 11.65
CA THR A 177 -6.13 13.46 12.20
C THR A 177 -5.75 13.83 13.63
N TYR A 178 -5.44 12.82 14.46
CA TYR A 178 -5.02 13.04 15.84
C TYR A 178 -3.73 13.87 15.93
N TYR A 179 -2.73 13.56 15.08
CA TYR A 179 -1.48 14.32 15.01
C TYR A 179 -1.72 15.79 14.61
N ILE A 180 -2.59 16.07 13.65
CA ILE A 180 -2.90 17.45 13.25
C ILE A 180 -3.55 18.22 14.40
N ILE A 181 -4.53 17.61 15.09
CA ILE A 181 -5.26 18.26 16.19
C ILE A 181 -4.34 18.57 17.38
N VAL A 182 -3.49 17.62 17.78
CA VAL A 182 -2.60 17.79 18.95
C VAL A 182 -1.57 18.90 18.74
N TYR A 183 -1.09 19.09 17.51
CA TYR A 183 -0.07 20.10 17.20
C TYR A 183 -0.66 21.44 16.73
N GLN A 184 -1.97 21.63 16.78
CA GLN A 184 -2.59 22.88 16.37
C GLN A 184 -2.62 23.88 17.55
N PRO A 185 -2.02 25.09 17.40
CA PRO A 185 -1.85 26.04 18.49
C PRO A 185 -3.15 26.66 19.02
N ALA A 186 -4.26 26.55 18.26
CA ALA A 186 -5.54 27.16 18.59
C ALA A 186 -6.42 26.30 19.51
N VAL A 187 -6.06 25.04 19.77
CA VAL A 187 -6.87 24.15 20.58
C VAL A 187 -6.28 24.08 21.98
N SER A 188 -6.77 24.93 22.89
CA SER A 188 -6.49 24.86 24.33
C SER A 188 -7.19 23.64 24.92
N LEU A 189 -6.63 22.47 24.65
CA LEU A 189 -7.07 21.23 25.26
C LEU A 189 -6.51 21.18 26.67
N ASP A 190 -7.39 21.33 27.66
CA ASP A 190 -7.12 21.00 29.07
C ASP A 190 -7.01 19.47 29.24
N ARG A 191 -6.05 18.88 28.52
CA ARG A 191 -5.76 17.45 28.51
C ARG A 191 -4.57 17.22 29.41
N SER A 192 -4.70 16.28 30.33
CA SER A 192 -3.54 15.77 31.05
C SER A 192 -2.49 15.28 30.04
N VAL A 193 -1.22 15.63 30.28
CA VAL A 193 -0.08 15.21 29.44
C VAL A 193 -0.09 13.69 29.25
N THR A 194 -0.48 12.95 30.29
CA THR A 194 -0.65 11.49 30.28
C THR A 194 -1.62 11.01 29.20
N ASN A 195 -2.79 11.66 29.05
CA ASN A 195 -3.78 11.26 28.05
C ASN A 195 -3.30 11.52 26.62
N VAL A 196 -2.55 12.60 26.41
CA VAL A 196 -1.97 12.92 25.09
C VAL A 196 -0.92 11.88 24.71
N VAL A 197 0.00 11.56 25.63
CA VAL A 197 1.05 10.56 25.41
C VAL A 197 0.44 9.17 25.15
N LEU A 198 -0.56 8.76 25.95
CA LEU A 198 -1.23 7.47 25.78
C LEU A 198 -1.89 7.34 24.40
N MET A 199 -2.62 8.37 23.96
CA MET A 199 -3.24 8.38 22.64
C MET A 199 -2.21 8.39 21.50
N LEU A 200 -1.12 9.15 21.62
CA LEU A 200 -0.01 9.11 20.66
C LEU A 200 0.58 7.70 20.54
N CYS A 201 0.78 7.01 21.67
CA CYS A 201 1.24 5.63 21.70
C CYS A 201 0.26 4.69 21.00
N LEU A 202 -1.04 4.78 21.30
CA LEU A 202 -2.08 3.96 20.67
C LEU A 202 -2.12 4.16 19.15
N PHE A 203 -2.18 5.40 18.66
CA PHE A 203 -2.21 5.67 17.23
C PHE A 203 -0.92 5.26 16.51
N THR A 204 0.23 5.43 17.15
CA THR A 204 1.51 4.95 16.61
C THR A 204 1.53 3.43 16.52
N PHE A 205 0.99 2.74 17.52
CA PHE A 205 0.86 1.28 17.51
C PHE A 205 -0.11 0.80 16.43
N THR A 206 -1.29 1.43 16.30
CA THR A 206 -2.26 1.15 15.23
C THR A 206 -1.64 1.33 13.84
N LEU A 207 -0.82 2.37 13.67
CA LEU A 207 -0.13 2.60 12.41
C LEU A 207 0.92 1.52 12.12
N ASN A 208 1.60 0.98 13.13
CA ASN A 208 2.54 -0.13 12.95
C ASN A 208 1.82 -1.46 12.65
N ILE A 209 0.63 -1.67 13.23
CA ILE A 209 -0.22 -2.84 12.93
C ILE A 209 -0.55 -2.92 11.43
N ASN A 210 -0.68 -1.79 10.74
CA ASN A 210 -0.90 -1.74 9.29
C ASN A 210 0.14 -2.57 8.51
N TYR A 211 1.41 -2.52 8.91
CA TYR A 211 2.47 -3.29 8.26
C TYR A 211 2.31 -4.79 8.45
N ALA A 212 1.98 -5.20 9.68
CA ALA A 212 1.73 -6.60 10.00
C ALA A 212 0.50 -7.13 9.25
N ILE A 213 -0.62 -6.40 9.27
CA ILE A 213 -1.85 -6.83 8.60
C ILE A 213 -1.64 -6.94 7.09
N ASN A 214 -0.96 -5.98 6.45
CA ASN A 214 -0.71 -6.07 5.01
C ASN A 214 0.09 -7.33 4.63
N PHE A 215 1.08 -7.72 5.44
CA PHE A 215 1.77 -9.01 5.27
C PHE A 215 0.79 -10.20 5.34
N TYR A 216 -0.07 -10.26 6.36
CA TYR A 216 -1.06 -11.35 6.48
C TYR A 216 -2.09 -11.36 5.36
N ILE A 217 -2.55 -10.20 4.87
CA ILE A 217 -3.46 -10.12 3.73
C ILE A 217 -2.79 -10.71 2.48
N HIS A 218 -1.52 -10.40 2.24
CA HIS A 218 -0.76 -11.00 1.14
C HIS A 218 -0.62 -12.52 1.29
N CYS A 219 -0.33 -13.00 2.51
CA CYS A 219 -0.29 -14.43 2.84
C CYS A 219 -1.63 -15.12 2.59
N LEU A 220 -2.72 -14.61 3.13
CA LEU A 220 -4.04 -15.25 3.03
C LEU A 220 -4.58 -15.22 1.60
N THR A 221 -4.37 -14.11 0.90
CA THR A 221 -4.98 -13.89 -0.41
C THR A 221 -4.22 -14.62 -1.51
N SER A 222 -2.88 -14.61 -1.53
CA SER A 222 -2.11 -15.20 -2.63
C SER A 222 -1.77 -16.68 -2.41
N LYS A 223 -2.43 -17.58 -3.16
CA LYS A 223 -2.06 -19.02 -3.19
C LYS A 223 -0.60 -19.23 -3.60
N LEU A 224 -0.11 -18.42 -4.53
CA LEU A 224 1.25 -18.50 -5.05
C LEU A 224 2.27 -18.05 -3.99
N PHE A 225 1.94 -16.99 -3.22
CA PHE A 225 2.78 -16.55 -2.10
C PHE A 225 2.85 -17.61 -1.00
N ARG A 226 1.73 -18.26 -0.64
CA ARG A 226 1.74 -19.37 0.34
C ARG A 226 2.60 -20.54 -0.10
N GLN A 227 2.55 -20.89 -1.38
CA GLN A 227 3.35 -21.99 -1.93
C GLN A 227 4.85 -21.68 -1.85
N GLU A 228 5.26 -20.48 -2.25
CA GLU A 228 6.66 -20.04 -2.14
C GLU A 228 7.11 -19.92 -0.67
N PHE A 229 6.29 -19.30 0.20
CA PHE A 229 6.59 -19.15 1.62
C PHE A 229 6.76 -20.50 2.32
N ILE A 230 5.86 -21.46 2.08
CA ILE A 230 5.97 -22.83 2.61
C ILE A 230 7.20 -23.52 2.01
N SER A 231 7.51 -23.30 0.73
CA SER A 231 8.71 -23.87 0.09
C SER A 231 10.00 -23.38 0.74
N ILE A 232 10.07 -22.10 1.12
CA ILE A 232 11.20 -21.49 1.81
C ILE A 232 11.27 -21.99 3.26
N MET A 233 10.15 -21.99 3.99
CA MET A 233 10.10 -22.35 5.41
C MET A 233 10.33 -23.85 5.67
N PHE A 234 9.83 -24.72 4.79
CA PHE A 234 9.93 -26.18 4.93
C PHE A 234 10.98 -26.80 3.99
N GLY A 235 11.88 -26.00 3.41
CA GLY A 235 13.07 -26.49 2.73
C GLY A 235 12.82 -27.41 1.53
N LYS A 236 11.70 -27.27 0.81
CA LYS A 236 11.47 -28.02 -0.43
C LYS A 236 12.22 -27.35 -1.59
N HIS A 237 13.55 -27.39 -1.53
CA HIS A 237 14.41 -27.04 -2.65
C HIS A 237 14.39 -28.19 -3.67
N GLY A 238 13.36 -28.23 -4.53
CA GLY A 238 13.20 -29.37 -5.45
C GLY A 238 12.18 -29.14 -6.57
N ARG A 239 12.68 -28.67 -7.72
CA ARG A 239 12.11 -28.76 -9.08
C ARG A 239 10.75 -28.08 -9.34
N ARG A 240 10.79 -26.82 -9.82
CA ARG A 240 9.80 -26.31 -10.81
C ARG A 240 10.24 -25.01 -11.50
N ILE A 241 11.41 -24.99 -12.15
CA ILE A 241 11.80 -23.88 -13.04
C ILE A 241 11.72 -24.27 -14.53
N ASN A 242 11.57 -25.55 -14.90
CA ASN A 242 11.65 -25.97 -16.32
C ASN A 242 10.30 -26.32 -17.01
N THR A 243 9.16 -25.72 -16.68
CA THR A 243 7.91 -26.05 -17.42
C THR A 243 6.95 -24.89 -17.75
N ILE A 244 7.34 -23.62 -17.55
CA ILE A 244 6.51 -22.48 -18.00
C ILE A 244 7.21 -21.62 -19.06
N SER A 245 8.48 -21.91 -19.40
CA SER A 245 9.07 -21.43 -20.65
C SER A 245 8.99 -22.57 -21.67
N VAL A 246 8.48 -22.28 -22.87
CA VAL A 246 8.23 -23.21 -23.97
C VAL A 246 6.92 -24.01 -23.85
N LYS A 247 5.80 -23.31 -24.09
CA LYS A 247 4.87 -23.68 -25.17
C LYS A 247 4.15 -22.41 -25.62
N MET A 248 4.53 -21.99 -26.83
CA MET A 248 4.00 -20.98 -27.77
C MET A 248 2.85 -20.11 -27.28
#